data_AF-A0A963QPA9-F1
#
_entry.id   AF-A0A963QPA9-F1
#
_cell.length_a   1.000
_cell.length_b   1.000
_cell.length_c   1.000
_cell.angle_alpha   90.00
_cell.angle_beta   90.00
_cell.angle_gamma   90.00
#
_symmetry.space_group_name_H-M   'P 1'
#
loop_
_entity.id
_entity.type
_entity.pdbx_description
1 polymer ?
#
loop_
_entity_poly.entity_id
_entity_poly.type
_entity_poly.pdbx_seq_one_letter_code
_entity_poly.pdbx_strand_id
1 'polypeptide(L)'
;MTLHTRGRGLLYICVLGSCAALSACGSSDNAPGPGGVTVGEARALDEAAQMIEQRRLPDDIISDVETGRKGQVRDDTKPGQNAAEDNPRP
;
A
#
# COMPACT_ATOMS: atom_id res chain seq x y z
N MET A 1 -56.01 -2.26 12.76
CA MET A 1 -54.92 -1.25 12.83
C MET A 1 -53.78 -1.62 13.81
N THR A 2 -53.53 -2.91 14.09
CA THR A 2 -52.55 -3.34 15.11
C THR A 2 -51.46 -4.28 14.59
N LEU A 3 -51.59 -4.76 13.34
CA LEU A 3 -50.64 -5.69 12.73
C LEU A 3 -49.48 -4.96 12.02
N HIS A 4 -49.75 -3.79 11.44
CA HIS A 4 -48.74 -2.99 10.73
C HIS A 4 -47.75 -2.30 11.69
N THR A 5 -48.18 -1.96 12.91
CA THR A 5 -47.34 -1.35 13.96
C THR A 5 -46.33 -2.34 14.54
N ARG A 6 -46.68 -3.63 14.62
CA ARG A 6 -45.76 -4.69 15.08
C ARG A 6 -44.65 -5.00 14.08
N GLY A 7 -44.98 -5.03 12.78
CA GLY A 7 -44.00 -5.23 11.71
C GLY A 7 -43.06 -4.04 11.54
N ARG A 8 -43.60 -2.81 11.60
CA ARG A 8 -42.79 -1.58 11.53
C ARG A 8 -41.90 -1.41 12.76
N GLY A 9 -42.39 -1.77 13.95
CA GLY A 9 -41.58 -1.76 15.18
C GLY A 9 -40.40 -2.72 15.12
N LEU A 10 -40.60 -3.94 14.61
CA LEU A 10 -39.51 -4.91 14.43
C LEU A 10 -38.48 -4.43 13.39
N LEU A 11 -38.95 -3.83 12.29
CA LEU A 11 -38.07 -3.22 11.30
C LEU A 11 -37.23 -2.09 11.91
N TYR A 12 -37.83 -1.21 12.72
CA TYR A 12 -37.11 -0.14 13.42
C TYR A 12 -36.07 -0.69 14.40
N ILE A 13 -36.39 -1.75 15.15
CA ILE A 13 -35.43 -2.38 16.07
C ILE A 13 -34.25 -3.00 15.31
N CYS A 14 -34.49 -3.69 14.19
CA CYS A 14 -33.43 -4.24 13.36
C CYS A 14 -32.54 -3.13 12.79
N VAL A 15 -33.13 -2.08 12.21
CA VAL A 15 -32.38 -0.95 11.64
C VAL A 15 -31.56 -0.23 12.72
N LEU A 16 -32.16 0.07 13.88
CA LEU A 16 -31.48 0.75 14.97
C LEU A 16 -30.37 -0.12 15.58
N GLY A 17 -30.60 -1.43 15.70
CA GLY A 17 -29.60 -2.40 16.17
C GLY A 17 -28.41 -2.52 15.23
N SER A 18 -28.64 -2.57 13.92
CA SER A 18 -27.56 -2.58 12.91
C SER A 18 -26.74 -1.29 12.92
N CYS A 19 -27.39 -0.12 13.05
CA CYS A 19 -26.68 1.17 13.18
C CYS A 19 -25.82 1.24 14.45
N ALA A 20 -26.31 0.73 15.57
CA ALA A 20 -25.55 0.68 16.82
C ALA A 20 -24.31 -0.24 16.69
N ALA A 21 -24.46 -1.41 16.06
CA ALA A 21 -23.35 -2.32 15.80
C ALA A 21 -22.28 -1.72 14.87
N LEU A 22 -22.68 -0.92 13.88
CA LEU A 22 -21.75 -0.20 13.00
C LEU A 22 -20.99 0.92 13.74
N SER A 23 -21.64 1.64 14.67
CA SER A 23 -20.99 2.70 15.46
C SER A 23 -19.94 2.16 16.46
N ALA A 24 -20.08 0.90 16.88
CA ALA A 24 -19.07 0.22 17.70
C ALA A 24 -17.89 -0.33 16.88
N CYS A 25 -17.99 -0.36 15.55
CA CYS A 25 -16.94 -0.81 14.64
C CYS A 25 -15.99 0.33 14.19
N GLY A 26 -15.94 1.44 14.93
CA GLY A 26 -15.21 2.66 14.53
C GLY A 26 -14.22 3.23 15.54
N SER A 27 -14.02 2.60 16.71
CA SER A 27 -13.30 3.23 17.84
C SER A 27 -12.02 2.54 18.29
N SER A 28 -11.27 1.91 17.39
CA SER A 28 -9.87 1.59 17.71
C SER A 28 -9.05 1.69 16.44
N ASP A 29 -8.05 2.56 16.44
CA ASP A 29 -6.95 2.64 15.48
C ASP A 29 -7.24 3.00 14.01
N ASN A 30 -8.49 2.99 13.54
CA ASN A 30 -8.87 3.24 12.14
C ASN A 30 -8.98 4.73 11.73
N ALA A 31 -8.69 5.66 12.64
CA ALA A 31 -8.65 7.09 12.29
C ALA A 31 -7.50 7.31 11.28
N PRO A 32 -7.74 8.02 10.16
CA PRO A 32 -6.69 8.32 9.20
C PRO A 32 -5.57 9.11 9.89
N GLY A 33 -4.40 8.49 10.02
CA GLY A 33 -3.18 9.12 10.50
C GLY A 33 -2.46 9.89 9.39
N PRO A 34 -1.37 10.60 9.72
CA PRO A 34 -0.56 11.30 8.72
C PRO A 34 -0.03 10.31 7.66
N GLY A 35 -0.25 10.63 6.38
CA GLY A 35 0.11 9.77 5.25
C GLY A 35 -1.02 8.84 4.75
N GLY A 36 -2.22 8.91 5.33
CA GLY A 36 -3.38 8.10 4.89
C GLY A 36 -3.37 6.65 5.39
N VAL A 37 -2.45 6.32 6.29
CA VAL A 37 -2.42 5.06 7.03
C VAL A 37 -3.14 5.21 8.35
N THR A 38 -3.79 4.15 8.82
CA THR A 38 -4.39 4.12 10.15
C THR A 38 -3.31 4.07 11.22
N VAL A 39 -3.64 4.48 12.45
CA VAL A 39 -2.68 4.47 13.57
C VAL A 39 -2.18 3.05 13.86
N GLY A 40 -3.06 2.05 13.70
CA GLY A 40 -2.73 0.64 13.86
C GLY A 40 -1.79 0.13 12.76
N GLU A 41 -2.04 0.52 11.51
CA GLU A 41 -1.14 0.19 10.38
C GLU A 41 0.24 0.82 10.54
N ALA A 42 0.32 2.09 10.95
CA ALA A 42 1.58 2.77 11.18
C ALA A 42 2.42 2.05 12.25
N ARG A 43 1.79 1.66 13.36
CA ARG A 43 2.46 0.90 14.43
C ARG A 43 2.96 -0.47 13.96
N ALA A 44 2.18 -1.18 13.16
CA ALA A 44 2.60 -2.47 12.61
C ALA A 44 3.80 -2.33 11.65
N LEU A 45 3.84 -1.25 10.86
CA LEU A 45 4.98 -0.94 9.98
C LEU A 45 6.24 -0.61 10.78
N ASP A 46 6.13 0.13 11.87
CA ASP A 46 7.27 0.47 12.73
C ASP A 46 7.86 -0.77 13.43
N GLU A 47 7.01 -1.68 13.89
CA GLU A 47 7.44 -2.96 14.47
C GLU A 47 8.16 -3.83 13.43
N ALA A 48 7.66 -3.86 12.20
CA ALA A 48 8.33 -4.55 11.09
C ALA A 48 9.71 -3.93 10.78
N ALA A 49 9.82 -2.60 10.76
CA ALA A 49 11.08 -1.90 10.54
C ALA A 49 12.11 -2.21 11.63
N GLN A 50 11.70 -2.25 12.91
CA GLN A 50 12.60 -2.65 14.01
C GLN A 50 13.15 -4.07 13.84
N MET A 51 12.32 -5.02 13.37
CA MET A 51 12.79 -6.39 13.12
C MET A 51 13.83 -6.46 11.98
N ILE A 52 13.72 -5.58 10.98
CA ILE A 52 14.68 -5.49 9.89
C ILE A 52 16.00 -4.88 10.38
N GLU A 53 15.95 -3.81 11.19
CA GLU A 53 17.17 -3.18 11.73
C GLU A 53 17.97 -4.11 12.64
N GLN A 54 17.28 -4.94 13.45
CA GLN A 54 17.94 -5.96 14.27
C GLN A 54 18.68 -7.01 13.43
N ARG A 55 18.27 -7.20 12.17
CA ARG A 55 18.88 -8.12 11.20
C ARG A 55 19.74 -7.37 10.20
N ARG A 56 20.41 -6.29 10.63
CA ARG A 56 21.38 -5.52 9.84
C ARG A 56 22.18 -6.45 8.92
N LEU A 57 21.97 -6.27 7.62
CA LEU A 57 22.68 -7.03 6.61
C LEU A 57 24.18 -6.67 6.67
N PRO A 58 25.08 -7.65 6.45
CA PRO A 58 26.50 -7.37 6.36
C PRO A 58 26.80 -6.41 5.22
N ASP A 59 27.81 -5.56 5.41
CA ASP A 59 28.13 -4.45 4.51
C ASP A 59 28.42 -4.90 3.07
N ASP A 60 28.98 -6.10 2.89
CA ASP A 60 29.24 -6.68 1.57
C ASP A 60 27.96 -6.78 0.72
N ILE A 61 26.85 -7.21 1.33
CA ILE A 61 25.55 -7.33 0.65
C ILE A 61 24.98 -5.94 0.33
N ILE A 62 25.18 -4.96 1.22
CA ILE A 62 24.76 -3.57 1.01
C ILE A 62 25.53 -2.97 -0.18
N SER A 63 26.84 -3.20 -0.26
CA SER A 63 27.69 -2.73 -1.36
C SER A 63 27.37 -3.40 -2.69
N ASP A 64 27.02 -4.68 -2.68
CA ASP A 64 26.63 -5.42 -3.89
C ASP A 64 25.29 -4.90 -4.46
N VAL A 65 24.32 -4.60 -3.59
CA VAL A 65 23.03 -4.03 -3.99
C VAL A 65 23.20 -2.59 -4.50
N GLU A 66 24.05 -1.78 -3.88
CA GLU A 66 24.35 -0.42 -4.34
C GLU A 66 25.05 -0.42 -5.70
N THR A 67 26.01 -1.32 -5.87
CA THR A 67 26.76 -1.49 -7.14
C THR A 67 25.87 -2.04 -8.25
N GLY A 68 24.99 -3.00 -7.94
CA GLY A 68 24.00 -3.54 -8.87
C GLY A 68 22.94 -2.52 -9.31
N ARG A 69 22.56 -1.59 -8.42
CA ARG A 69 21.60 -0.52 -8.74
C ARG A 69 22.17 0.53 -9.69
N LYS A 70 23.47 0.81 -9.64
CA LYS A 70 24.13 1.72 -10.58
C LYS A 70 24.30 1.15 -12.00
N GLY A 71 24.14 -0.15 -12.18
CA GLY A 71 24.31 -0.82 -13.48
C GLY A 71 23.03 -1.09 -14.28
N GLN A 72 21.85 -0.84 -13.71
CA GLN A 72 20.59 -1.27 -14.34
C GLN A 72 19.59 -0.12 -14.50
N VAL A 73 20.02 0.96 -15.17
CA VAL A 73 19.10 1.68 -16.05
C VAL A 73 18.85 0.72 -17.21
N ARG A 74 17.72 0.01 -17.20
CA ARG A 74 17.29 -0.77 -18.36
C ARG A 74 16.93 0.23 -19.46
N ASP A 75 17.90 0.50 -20.34
CA ASP A 75 17.67 1.20 -21.60
C ASP A 75 16.97 0.22 -22.53
N ASP A 76 15.64 0.24 -22.50
CA ASP A 76 14.79 -0.61 -23.33
C ASP A 76 14.69 -0.10 -24.79
N THR A 77 15.57 0.81 -25.21
CA THR A 77 15.64 1.27 -26.61
C THR A 77 16.37 0.23 -27.47
N LYS A 78 15.63 -0.81 -27.89
CA LYS A 78 16.10 -1.80 -28.88
C LYS A 78 16.59 -1.10 -30.18
N PRO A 79 17.67 -1.58 -30.81
CA PRO A 79 18.43 -0.84 -31.82
C PRO A 79 17.74 -0.78 -33.19
N GLY A 80 17.66 0.44 -33.74
CA GLY A 80 17.29 0.70 -35.12
C GLY A 80 18.53 1.00 -35.95
N GLN A 81 18.97 0.00 -36.69
CA GLN A 81 20.01 0.04 -37.70
C GLN A 81 19.60 1.00 -38.83
N ASN A 82 19.94 2.28 -38.73
CA ASN A 82 20.00 3.15 -39.89
C ASN A 82 21.46 3.36 -40.22
N ALA A 83 21.92 2.47 -41.09
CA ALA A 83 23.16 2.58 -41.82
C ALA A 83 23.30 4.02 -42.36
N ALA A 84 24.17 4.81 -41.73
CA ALA A 84 24.90 5.86 -42.41
C ALA A 84 25.95 5.18 -43.29
N GLU A 85 25.45 4.46 -44.28
CA GLU A 85 26.22 3.96 -45.40
C GLU A 85 26.49 5.14 -46.34
N ASP A 86 27.75 5.22 -46.77
CA ASP A 86 28.19 5.85 -48.01
C ASP A 86 28.38 7.39 -48.05
N ASN A 87 29.63 7.83 -47.83
CA ASN A 87 30.56 8.16 -48.95
C ASN A 87 31.55 9.29 -48.59
N PRO A 88 32.87 9.02 -48.46
CA PRO A 88 33.89 10.05 -48.51
C PRO A 88 34.24 10.39 -49.97
N ARG A 89 33.99 11.63 -50.40
CA ARG A 89 34.56 12.13 -51.66
C ARG A 89 35.86 12.92 -51.43
N PRO A 90 36.83 12.81 -52.36
CA PRO A 90 38.22 13.29 -52.22
C PRO A 90 38.38 14.81 -52.23
#